data_AF-A0A6G0W003-F1
#
_entry.id   AF-A0A6G0W003-F1
#
_cell.length_a   1.000
_cell.length_b   1.000
_cell.length_c   1.000
_cell.angle_alpha   90.00
_cell.angle_beta   90.00
_cell.angle_gamma   90.00
#
_symmetry.space_group_name_H-M   'P 1'
#
loop_
_entity.id
_entity.type
_entity.pdbx_description
1 polymer ?
#
loop_
_entity_poly.entity_id
_entity_poly.type
_entity_poly.pdbx_seq_one_letter_code
_entity_poly.pdbx_strand_id
1 'polypeptide(L)'
;MDDIKSVIAPPSMPAPIDYFNKYFSNDFYEQIAYNTLLYTIQKGIHFSPTNAQKIKCFIAIHIIMGTLKFPRVRMYWEEAYRINTVANNMTRDSFFQLRSNFHIIDNASIPPNNKDKFIKVRPLYNLIKKQCNSLIKERNLSIDEQMVPFKGNLSIKQYIKGKPCP
;
A
#
# COMPACT_ATOMS: atom_id res chain seq x y z
N MET A 1 -4.53 28.72 28.28
CA MET A 1 -5.36 27.93 27.35
C MET A 1 -4.81 28.20 25.95
N ASP A 2 -3.52 27.89 25.74
CA ASP A 2 -2.66 28.53 24.74
C ASP A 2 -1.73 27.53 24.01
N ASP A 3 -2.15 26.28 23.89
CA ASP A 3 -1.25 25.20 23.42
C ASP A 3 -1.31 24.97 21.89
N ILE A 4 -1.86 25.91 21.11
CA ILE A 4 -1.84 25.78 19.65
C ILE A 4 -0.51 26.36 19.15
N LYS A 5 0.44 25.45 18.86
CA LYS A 5 1.66 25.82 18.13
C LYS A 5 1.26 26.50 16.82
N SER A 6 1.74 27.73 16.61
CA SER A 6 1.57 28.45 15.35
C SER A 6 2.04 27.57 14.19
N VAL A 7 1.19 27.38 13.18
CA VAL A 7 1.56 26.63 11.97
C VAL A 7 2.58 27.47 11.20
N ILE A 8 3.86 27.12 11.33
CA ILE A 8 4.92 27.69 10.51
C ILE A 8 4.85 26.96 9.17
N ALA A 9 4.28 27.61 8.15
CA ALA A 9 4.34 27.11 6.79
C ALA A 9 5.82 26.93 6.37
N PRO A 10 6.18 25.83 5.69
CA PRO A 10 7.56 25.65 5.25
C PRO A 10 7.94 26.78 4.27
N PRO A 11 9.21 27.24 4.30
CA PRO A 11 9.66 28.38 3.48
C PRO A 11 9.61 28.09 1.98
N SER A 12 9.56 26.83 1.59
CA SER A 12 9.30 26.35 0.24
C SER A 12 8.45 25.09 0.30
N MET A 13 7.65 24.84 -0.73
CA MET A 13 6.86 23.62 -0.85
C MET A 13 7.76 22.47 -1.31
N PRO A 14 7.96 21.41 -0.49
CA PRO A 14 8.66 20.19 -0.91
C PRO A 14 7.96 19.50 -2.08
N ALA A 15 8.68 18.64 -2.79
CA ALA A 15 8.08 17.85 -3.87
C ALA A 15 7.07 16.84 -3.29
N PRO A 16 6.02 16.45 -4.03
CA PRO A 16 5.05 15.47 -3.57
C PRO A 16 5.67 14.15 -3.09
N ILE A 17 6.78 13.74 -3.70
CA ILE A 17 7.52 12.53 -3.32
C ILE A 17 8.15 12.64 -1.92
N ASP A 18 8.55 13.84 -1.49
CA ASP A 18 9.14 14.06 -0.17
C ASP A 18 8.11 13.83 0.93
N TYR A 19 6.87 14.22 0.69
CA TYR A 19 5.75 13.92 1.59
C TYR A 19 5.45 12.43 1.63
N PHE A 20 5.47 11.75 0.49
CA PHE A 20 5.24 10.30 0.43
C PHE A 20 6.32 9.52 1.19
N ASN A 21 7.59 9.91 1.04
CA ASN A 21 8.72 9.27 1.71
C ASN A 21 8.71 9.45 3.23
N LYS A 22 7.97 10.43 3.77
CA LYS A 22 7.72 10.50 5.22
C LYS A 22 6.97 9.27 5.71
N TYR A 23 6.04 8.72 4.92
CA TYR A 23 5.24 7.56 5.32
C TYR A 23 5.91 6.23 5.00
N PHE A 24 6.75 6.17 3.98
CA PHE A 24 7.33 4.92 3.48
C PHE A 24 8.85 5.02 3.36
N SER A 25 9.56 4.44 4.32
CA SER A 25 11.03 4.43 4.32
C SER A 25 11.60 3.37 3.36
N ASN A 26 12.87 3.54 2.96
CA ASN A 26 13.55 2.53 2.15
C ASN A 26 13.56 1.15 2.81
N ASP A 27 13.85 1.11 4.11
CA ASP A 27 13.89 -0.14 4.89
C ASP A 27 12.56 -0.90 4.84
N PHE A 28 11.44 -0.18 4.83
CA PHE A 28 10.13 -0.81 4.73
C PHE A 28 9.93 -1.49 3.36
N TYR A 29 10.42 -0.88 2.27
CA TYR A 29 10.40 -1.52 0.96
C TYR A 29 11.31 -2.74 0.89
N GLU A 30 12.48 -2.70 1.54
CA GLU A 30 13.38 -3.85 1.63
C GLU A 30 12.74 -5.00 2.42
N GLN A 31 12.04 -4.70 3.52
CA GLN A 31 11.30 -5.70 4.28
C GLN A 31 10.21 -6.37 3.44
N ILE A 32 9.43 -5.59 2.67
CA ILE A 32 8.43 -6.16 1.76
C ILE A 32 9.10 -7.03 0.68
N ALA A 33 10.21 -6.57 0.11
CA ALA A 33 10.94 -7.32 -0.91
C ALA A 33 11.43 -8.67 -0.35
N TYR A 34 12.05 -8.64 0.83
CA TYR A 34 12.50 -9.83 1.55
C TYR A 34 11.33 -10.79 1.82
N ASN A 35 10.24 -10.33 2.44
CA ASN A 35 9.12 -11.18 2.82
C ASN A 35 8.38 -11.75 1.60
N THR A 36 8.28 -10.98 0.51
CA THR A 36 7.73 -11.44 -0.78
C THR A 36 8.58 -12.56 -1.38
N LEU A 37 9.91 -12.41 -1.39
CA LEU A 37 10.82 -13.44 -1.87
C LEU A 37 10.79 -14.69 -0.97
N LEU A 38 10.83 -14.50 0.35
CA LEU A 38 10.76 -15.57 1.33
C LEU A 38 9.49 -16.42 1.14
N TYR A 39 8.34 -15.79 0.95
CA TYR A 39 7.09 -16.48 0.67
C TYR A 39 7.19 -17.38 -0.57
N THR A 40 7.81 -16.88 -1.65
CA THR A 40 7.94 -17.66 -2.89
C THR A 40 8.85 -18.87 -2.71
N ILE A 41 9.93 -18.74 -1.93
CA ILE A 41 10.84 -19.84 -1.58
C ILE A 41 10.09 -20.89 -0.74
N GLN A 42 9.38 -20.46 0.31
CA GLN A 42 8.60 -21.34 1.18
C GLN A 42 7.50 -22.12 0.42
N LYS A 43 7.01 -21.58 -0.70
CA LYS A 43 5.98 -22.20 -1.54
C LYS A 43 6.51 -22.91 -2.79
N GLY A 44 7.82 -22.90 -3.02
CA GLY A 44 8.42 -23.48 -4.24
C GLY A 44 7.95 -22.80 -5.53
N ILE A 45 7.57 -21.52 -5.47
CA ILE A 45 7.08 -20.75 -6.62
C ILE A 45 8.29 -20.21 -7.37
N HIS A 46 8.38 -20.49 -8.67
CA HIS A 46 9.38 -19.86 -9.52
C HIS A 46 9.09 -18.35 -9.64
N PHE A 47 9.93 -17.55 -8.99
CA PHE A 47 9.75 -16.12 -8.87
C PHE A 47 11.08 -15.41 -9.08
N SER A 48 11.10 -14.42 -9.97
CA SER A 48 12.31 -13.64 -10.18
C SER A 48 12.64 -12.82 -8.93
N PRO A 49 13.93 -12.70 -8.54
CA PRO A 49 14.33 -11.87 -7.41
C PRO A 49 13.66 -10.49 -7.43
N THR A 50 13.23 -10.06 -6.24
CA THR A 50 12.64 -8.74 -6.00
C THR A 50 13.53 -7.94 -5.08
N ASN A 51 13.42 -6.61 -5.14
CA ASN A 51 14.17 -5.67 -4.33
C ASN A 51 13.27 -4.45 -4.03
N ALA A 52 13.71 -3.56 -3.14
CA ALA A 52 12.94 -2.36 -2.82
C ALA A 52 12.54 -1.55 -4.05
N GLN A 53 13.40 -1.44 -5.07
CA GLN A 53 13.09 -0.68 -6.29
C GLN A 53 11.92 -1.28 -7.07
N LYS A 54 11.87 -2.62 -7.22
CA LYS A 54 10.74 -3.31 -7.86
C LYS A 54 9.45 -3.14 -7.05
N ILE A 55 9.53 -3.18 -5.72
CA ILE A 55 8.38 -2.93 -4.84
C ILE A 55 7.88 -1.47 -4.98
N LYS A 56 8.79 -0.48 -5.00
CA LYS A 56 8.45 0.93 -5.24
C LYS A 56 7.76 1.12 -6.59
N CYS A 57 8.30 0.52 -7.65
CA CYS A 57 7.70 0.55 -8.98
C CYS A 57 6.30 -0.08 -8.98
N PHE A 58 6.13 -1.24 -8.36
CA PHE A 58 4.84 -1.90 -8.22
C PHE A 58 3.78 -1.03 -7.53
N ILE A 59 4.17 -0.33 -6.46
CA ILE A 59 3.31 0.61 -5.73
C ILE A 59 3.01 1.86 -6.57
N ALA A 60 4.00 2.42 -7.25
CA ALA A 60 3.82 3.56 -8.15
C ALA A 60 2.83 3.24 -9.28
N ILE A 61 2.90 2.02 -9.85
CA ILE A 61 1.94 1.56 -10.85
C ILE A 61 0.52 1.50 -10.26
N HIS A 62 0.33 1.02 -9.02
CA HIS A 62 -0.98 1.03 -8.37
C HIS A 62 -1.52 2.45 -8.16
N ILE A 63 -0.67 3.42 -7.82
CA ILE A 63 -1.05 4.83 -7.70
C ILE A 63 -1.55 5.37 -9.05
N ILE A 64 -0.80 5.11 -10.13
CA ILE A 64 -1.21 5.48 -11.50
C ILE A 64 -2.55 4.83 -11.87
N MET A 65 -2.71 3.54 -11.57
CA MET A 65 -3.94 2.81 -11.85
C MET A 65 -5.15 3.36 -11.08
N GLY A 66 -4.95 3.83 -9.85
CA GLY A 66 -5.97 4.49 -9.04
C GLY A 66 -6.45 5.80 -9.65
N THR A 67 -5.59 6.49 -10.39
CA THR A 67 -5.92 7.73 -11.11
C THR A 67 -6.60 7.45 -12.45
N LEU A 68 -6.04 6.56 -13.27
CA LEU A 68 -6.53 6.31 -14.63
C LEU A 68 -7.74 5.37 -14.70
N LYS A 69 -7.85 4.42 -13.77
CA LYS A 69 -9.03 3.54 -13.58
C LYS A 69 -9.48 2.77 -14.83
N PHE A 70 -8.55 2.30 -15.66
CA PHE A 70 -8.91 1.41 -16.77
C PHE A 70 -9.68 0.17 -16.28
N PRO A 71 -10.69 -0.30 -17.04
CA PRO A 71 -11.58 -1.36 -16.60
C PRO A 71 -10.87 -2.72 -16.43
N ARG A 72 -9.76 -2.94 -17.16
CA ARG A 72 -8.93 -4.14 -17.04
C ARG A 72 -7.48 -3.75 -16.83
N VAL A 73 -6.85 -4.35 -15.82
CA VAL A 73 -5.44 -4.11 -15.48
C VAL A 73 -4.49 -4.43 -16.63
N ARG A 74 -4.81 -5.39 -17.50
CA ARG A 74 -3.94 -5.72 -18.64
C ARG A 74 -3.82 -4.59 -19.68
N MET A 75 -4.81 -3.70 -19.75
CA MET A 75 -4.85 -2.61 -20.74
C MET A 75 -3.68 -1.64 -20.62
N TYR A 76 -3.08 -1.48 -19.43
CA TYR A 76 -1.90 -0.62 -19.24
C TYR A 76 -0.68 -1.07 -20.07
N TRP A 77 -0.67 -2.32 -20.54
CA TRP A 77 0.38 -2.91 -21.38
C TRP A 77 -0.09 -3.25 -22.80
N GLU A 78 -1.37 -3.07 -23.13
CA GLU A 78 -1.93 -3.36 -24.47
C GLU A 78 -1.60 -2.19 -25.40
N GLU A 79 -1.16 -2.47 -26.63
CA GLU A 79 -0.64 -1.45 -27.57
C GLU A 79 -1.62 -0.28 -27.77
N ALA A 80 -2.91 -0.57 -27.93
CA ALA A 80 -3.94 0.43 -28.16
C ALA A 80 -4.14 1.43 -27.00
N TYR A 81 -3.77 1.04 -25.77
CA TYR A 81 -3.99 1.83 -24.55
C TYR A 81 -2.73 1.93 -23.69
N ARG A 82 -1.56 1.69 -24.29
CA ARG A 82 -0.30 1.51 -23.58
C ARG A 82 0.03 2.75 -22.78
N ILE A 83 0.25 2.58 -21.48
CA ILE A 83 0.78 3.64 -20.63
C ILE A 83 2.29 3.45 -20.52
N ASN A 84 3.06 4.22 -21.29
CA ASN A 84 4.52 4.07 -21.37
C ASN A 84 5.20 4.08 -20.00
N THR A 85 4.78 4.97 -19.09
CA THR A 85 5.32 5.02 -17.73
C THR A 85 5.12 3.71 -16.95
N VAL A 86 4.02 2.99 -17.17
CA VAL A 86 3.79 1.67 -16.55
C VAL A 86 4.58 0.60 -17.29
N ALA A 87 4.37 0.50 -18.60
CA ALA A 87 4.84 -0.62 -19.39
C ALA A 87 6.36 -0.63 -19.66
N ASN A 88 7.03 0.52 -19.54
CA ASN A 88 8.50 0.61 -19.65
C ASN A 88 9.20 0.32 -18.31
N ASN A 89 8.52 0.45 -17.17
CA ASN A 89 9.12 0.26 -15.85
C ASN A 89 8.88 -1.15 -15.27
N MET A 90 7.82 -1.84 -15.68
CA MET A 90 7.54 -3.21 -15.27
C MET A 90 6.78 -3.96 -16.35
N THR A 91 7.17 -5.20 -16.65
CA THR A 91 6.40 -6.04 -17.58
C THR A 91 5.08 -6.46 -16.95
N ARG A 92 4.08 -6.72 -17.80
CA ARG A 92 2.76 -7.22 -17.38
C ARG A 92 2.89 -8.46 -16.49
N ASP A 93 3.71 -9.42 -16.90
CA ASP A 93 3.83 -10.70 -16.22
C ASP A 93 4.57 -10.55 -14.88
N SER A 94 5.60 -9.71 -14.80
CA SER A 94 6.23 -9.36 -13.52
C SER A 94 5.26 -8.67 -12.56
N PHE A 95 4.39 -7.78 -13.05
CA PHE A 95 3.37 -7.15 -12.23
C PHE A 95 2.39 -8.17 -11.65
N PHE A 96 1.87 -9.11 -12.45
CA PHE A 96 0.95 -10.15 -11.96
C PHE A 96 1.65 -11.15 -11.03
N GLN A 97 2.91 -11.50 -11.28
CA GLN A 97 3.71 -12.32 -10.37
C GLN A 97 3.88 -11.64 -9.01
N LEU A 98 4.25 -10.35 -8.99
CA LEU A 98 4.35 -9.58 -7.75
C LEU A 98 2.99 -9.49 -7.04
N ARG A 99 1.92 -9.17 -7.77
CA ARG A 99 0.57 -9.04 -7.22
C ARG A 99 0.09 -10.32 -6.52
N SER A 100 0.39 -11.48 -7.08
CA SER A 100 -0.05 -12.77 -6.50
C SER A 100 0.80 -13.22 -5.31
N ASN A 101 2.02 -12.70 -5.16
CA ASN A 101 2.98 -13.15 -4.14
C ASN A 101 3.37 -12.08 -3.13
N PHE A 102 2.82 -10.87 -3.23
CA PHE A 102 3.14 -9.73 -2.36
C PHE A 102 2.88 -10.06 -0.88
N HIS A 103 3.92 -9.97 -0.05
CA HIS A 103 3.84 -10.21 1.40
C HIS A 103 4.61 -9.13 2.17
N ILE A 104 3.96 -8.57 3.19
CA ILE A 104 4.55 -7.56 4.10
C ILE A 104 5.27 -8.23 5.27
N ILE A 105 4.82 -9.42 5.68
CA ILE A 105 5.39 -10.22 6.77
C ILE A 105 5.59 -11.67 6.32
N ASP A 106 6.48 -12.38 7.01
CA ASP A 106 6.56 -13.84 6.93
C ASP A 106 5.31 -14.46 7.59
N ASN A 107 4.59 -15.29 6.84
CA ASN A 107 3.42 -16.00 7.39
C ASN A 107 3.80 -17.01 8.48
N ALA A 108 5.02 -17.58 8.44
CA ALA A 108 5.50 -18.50 9.46
C ALA A 108 5.84 -17.81 10.79
N SER A 109 6.01 -16.48 10.78
CA SER A 109 6.23 -15.68 12.00
C SER A 109 4.93 -15.41 12.79
N ILE A 110 3.76 -15.76 12.23
CA ILE A 110 2.47 -15.48 12.87
C ILE A 110 2.24 -16.47 14.03
N PRO A 111 2.03 -16.00 15.27
CA PRO A 111 1.79 -16.88 16.41
C PRO A 111 0.53 -17.75 16.24
N PRO A 112 0.53 -19.03 16.68
CA PRO A 112 -0.64 -19.91 16.58
C PRO A 112 -1.90 -19.38 17.29
N ASN A 113 -1.72 -18.60 18.36
CA ASN A 113 -2.79 -17.98 19.15
C ASN A 113 -3.05 -16.51 18.76
N ASN A 114 -2.62 -16.09 17.56
CA ASN A 114 -2.83 -14.72 17.09
C ASN A 114 -4.32 -14.37 17.00
N LYS A 115 -4.70 -13.30 17.71
CA LYS A 115 -6.07 -12.73 17.66
C LYS A 115 -6.18 -11.53 16.73
N ASP A 116 -5.06 -11.00 16.23
CA ASP A 116 -5.07 -9.86 15.32
C ASP A 116 -5.42 -10.31 13.90
N LYS A 117 -6.67 -10.09 13.50
CA LYS A 117 -7.16 -10.41 12.14
C LYS A 117 -6.45 -9.62 11.03
N PHE A 118 -5.76 -8.53 11.36
CA PHE A 118 -5.01 -7.69 10.43
C PHE A 118 -3.49 -7.88 10.53
N ILE A 119 -3.01 -8.91 11.21
CA ILE A 119 -1.58 -9.11 11.48
C ILE A 119 -0.70 -8.98 10.21
N LYS A 120 -1.19 -9.49 9.07
CA LYS A 120 -0.50 -9.47 7.78
C LYS A 120 -0.21 -8.07 7.22
N VAL A 121 -1.01 -7.08 7.60
CA VAL A 121 -0.85 -5.68 7.17
C VAL A 121 -0.51 -4.76 8.34
N ARG A 122 -0.37 -5.30 9.56
CA ARG A 122 -0.11 -4.54 10.77
C ARG A 122 1.14 -3.67 10.69
N PRO A 123 2.28 -4.11 10.11
CA PRO A 123 3.46 -3.25 9.98
C PRO A 123 3.17 -1.99 9.15
N LEU A 124 2.46 -2.14 8.03
CA LEU A 124 2.05 -1.03 7.17
C LEU A 124 1.13 -0.05 7.93
N TYR A 125 0.12 -0.58 8.63
CA TYR A 125 -0.78 0.24 9.43
C TYR A 125 -0.04 1.03 10.51
N ASN A 126 0.86 0.38 11.25
CA ASN A 126 1.63 1.00 12.32
C ASN A 126 2.54 2.12 11.78
N LEU A 127 3.16 1.88 10.62
CA LEU A 127 4.01 2.86 9.94
C LEU A 127 3.22 4.12 9.57
N ILE A 128 2.06 3.96 8.92
CA ILE A 128 1.19 5.09 8.55
C ILE A 128 0.68 5.80 9.80
N LYS A 129 0.16 5.05 10.78
CA LYS A 129 -0.37 5.60 12.04
C LYS A 129 0.67 6.41 12.79
N LYS A 130 1.93 5.95 12.85
CA LYS A 130 3.03 6.68 13.48
C LYS A 130 3.22 8.06 12.84
N GLN A 131 3.19 8.13 11.51
CA GLN A 131 3.38 9.38 10.80
C GLN A 131 2.15 10.29 10.82
N CYS A 132 0.94 9.76 10.78
CA CYS A 132 -0.26 10.56 11.02
C CYS A 132 -0.26 11.19 12.43
N ASN A 133 0.20 10.45 13.45
CA ASN A 133 0.27 10.93 14.82
C ASN A 133 1.33 12.01 15.05
N SER A 134 2.34 12.13 14.17
CA SER A 134 3.36 13.18 14.26
C SER A 134 2.92 14.50 13.62
N LEU A 135 1.80 14.50 12.90
CA LEU A 135 1.23 15.72 12.34
C LEU A 135 0.66 16.62 13.43
N ILE A 136 0.77 17.93 13.22
CA ILE A 136 0.11 18.93 14.05
C ILE A 136 -1.41 18.76 13.87
N LYS A 137 -2.13 18.67 14.98
CA LYS A 137 -3.59 18.56 14.98
C LYS A 137 -4.21 19.94 15.06
N GLU A 138 -5.24 20.16 14.26
CA GLU A 138 -6.05 21.37 14.33
C GLU A 138 -7.05 21.29 15.49
N ARG A 139 -7.58 22.44 15.90
CA ARG A 139 -8.54 22.55 17.00
C ARG A 139 -9.89 21.90 16.68
N ASN A 140 -10.33 22.04 15.43
CA ASN A 140 -11.63 21.56 14.98
C ASN A 140 -11.42 20.30 14.15
N LEU A 141 -11.88 19.16 14.65
CA LEU A 141 -11.73 17.86 14.01
C LEU A 141 -13.11 17.28 13.70
N SER A 142 -13.21 16.57 12.58
CA SER A 142 -14.37 15.72 12.26
C SER A 142 -13.95 14.26 12.30
N ILE A 143 -14.86 13.40 12.74
CA ILE A 143 -14.67 11.96 12.80
C ILE A 143 -15.83 11.34 12.03
N ASP A 144 -15.49 10.53 11.03
CA ASP A 144 -16.45 9.78 10.23
C ASP A 144 -15.85 8.43 9.82
N GLU A 145 -16.71 7.53 9.39
CA GLU A 145 -16.35 6.18 8.98
C GLU A 145 -16.14 6.11 7.46
N GLN A 146 -14.99 5.58 7.05
CA GLN A 146 -14.74 5.28 5.64
C GLN A 146 -14.82 3.78 5.36
N MET A 147 -15.67 3.40 4.41
CA MET A 147 -15.78 2.03 3.93
C MET A 147 -14.87 1.77 2.73
N VAL A 148 -14.14 0.65 2.76
CA VAL A 148 -13.41 0.14 1.60
C VAL A 148 -14.20 -1.03 1.02
N PRO A 149 -14.74 -0.93 -0.21
CA PRO A 149 -15.54 -2.00 -0.79
C PRO A 149 -14.69 -3.23 -1.05
N PHE A 150 -15.14 -4.39 -0.55
CA PHE A 150 -14.44 -5.66 -0.73
C PHE A 150 -15.42 -6.81 -0.95
N LYS A 151 -15.30 -7.50 -2.09
CA LYS A 151 -16.17 -8.63 -2.46
C LYS A 151 -15.63 -9.99 -2.05
N GLY A 152 -14.38 -10.08 -1.60
CA GLY A 152 -13.77 -11.34 -1.18
C GLY A 152 -14.27 -11.84 0.17
N ASN A 153 -13.80 -13.03 0.56
CA ASN A 153 -14.11 -13.62 1.86
C ASN A 153 -13.16 -13.06 2.93
N LEU A 154 -13.72 -12.38 3.93
CA LEU A 154 -12.98 -11.82 5.05
C LEU A 154 -13.87 -11.80 6.29
N SER A 155 -13.39 -12.35 7.40
CA SER A 155 -14.17 -12.55 8.64
C SER A 155 -14.53 -11.27 9.41
N ILE A 156 -14.12 -10.11 8.90
CA ILE A 156 -14.39 -8.78 9.45
C ILE A 156 -15.19 -7.92 8.47
N LYS A 157 -15.59 -8.46 7.33
CA LYS A 157 -16.46 -7.74 6.40
C LYS A 157 -17.80 -7.50 7.09
N GLN A 158 -18.22 -6.25 7.13
CA GLN A 158 -19.52 -5.85 7.68
C GLN A 158 -20.47 -5.50 6.54
N TYR A 159 -21.72 -5.93 6.67
CA TYR A 159 -22.79 -5.47 5.79
C TYR A 159 -23.40 -4.19 6.38
N ILE A 160 -23.37 -3.09 5.62
CA ILE A 160 -23.92 -1.81 6.08
C ILE A 160 -25.10 -1.41 5.18
N LYS A 161 -26.31 -1.66 5.68
CA LYS A 161 -27.56 -1.32 4.99
C LYS A 161 -27.60 0.18 4.69
N GLY A 162 -27.88 0.54 3.43
CA GLY A 162 -28.02 1.94 3.00
C GLY A 162 -26.74 2.60 2.47
N LYS A 163 -25.60 1.91 2.44
CA LYS A 163 -24.38 2.40 1.78
C LYS A 163 -24.29 1.86 0.34
N PRO A 164 -23.62 2.57 -0.59
CA PRO A 164 -23.60 2.23 -2.03
C PRO A 164 -22.90 0.89 -2.37
N CYS A 165 -22.13 0.34 -1.44
CA CYS A 165 -21.49 -0.97 -1.53
C CYS A 165 -21.71 -1.71 -0.21
N PRO A 166 -22.91 -2.25 0.03
CA PRO A 166 -23.28 -2.83 1.32
C PRO A 166 -22.65 -4.22 1.53
#